data_AF-A0A9D0G7N1-F1
#
_entry.id   AF-A0A9D0G7N1-F1
#
_cell.length_a   1.000
_cell.length_b   1.000
_cell.length_c   1.000
_cell.angle_alpha   90.00
_cell.angle_beta   90.00
_cell.angle_gamma   90.00
#
_symmetry.space_group_name_H-M   'P 1'
#
loop_
_entity.id
_entity.type
_entity.pdbx_description
1 polymer ?
#
loop_
_entity_poly.entity_id
_entity_poly.type
_entity_poly.pdbx_seq_one_letter_code
_entity_poly.pdbx_strand_id
1 'polypeptide(L)'
;MVVACRERPDKKHRGRRSTPKRPMEHYRIGILTGGGDCAGINPAIKWVVKTAMDSRLATERNIRYEVLGIRNGWEGLMSMAPDNPTDPRHVVPLDEEVVRTWDRYGGTNLGTSRANPYNPKNDLSKRVIDNIERLKLDALIAIGGDDTLGVASRLWQEGVNIVGIPKTIDKDLPGTDYTLGFDTALNVVVECVDRLRTTAGSHRRVFVVETMGRHAGWL
;
A
#
# COMPACT_ATOMS: atom_id res chain seq x y z
N MET A 1 -7.58 -9.33 5.51
CA MET A 1 -6.47 -9.93 6.29
C MET A 1 -5.40 -8.88 6.55
N VAL A 2 -5.42 -8.25 7.73
CA VAL A 2 -4.33 -7.37 8.19
C VAL A 2 -3.24 -8.29 8.71
N VAL A 3 -2.14 -8.47 7.96
CA VAL A 3 -1.04 -9.33 8.41
C VAL A 3 -0.37 -8.68 9.62
N ALA A 4 -0.36 -9.41 10.72
CA ALA A 4 0.09 -8.95 12.02
C ALA A 4 1.59 -8.64 12.03
N CYS A 5 1.93 -7.46 12.55
CA CYS A 5 3.28 -7.11 12.95
C CYS A 5 3.70 -8.08 14.08
N ARG A 6 4.89 -8.69 13.99
CA ARG A 6 5.41 -9.53 15.09
C ARG A 6 5.73 -8.63 16.29
N GLU A 7 5.02 -8.79 17.39
CA GLU A 7 5.43 -8.22 18.68
C GLU A 7 6.68 -8.96 19.20
N ARG A 8 7.66 -8.20 19.70
CA ARG A 8 8.82 -8.75 20.42
C ARG A 8 8.40 -9.09 21.87
N PRO A 9 8.97 -10.13 22.49
CA PRO A 9 8.55 -10.57 23.83
C PRO A 9 8.90 -9.53 24.91
N ASP A 10 7.91 -9.25 25.75
CA ASP A 10 7.96 -8.24 26.81
C ASP A 10 8.79 -8.72 28.01
N LYS A 11 9.78 -7.93 28.44
CA LYS A 11 10.62 -8.24 29.62
C LYS A 11 9.94 -7.72 30.88
N LYS A 12 9.43 -8.65 31.71
CA LYS A 12 8.91 -8.41 33.08
C LYS A 12 9.82 -7.48 33.88
N HIS A 13 9.27 -6.45 34.54
CA HIS A 13 9.98 -5.71 35.60
C HIS A 13 9.11 -5.42 36.83
N ARG A 14 9.70 -5.76 37.99
CA ARG A 14 9.29 -5.38 39.35
C ARG A 14 9.74 -3.93 39.65
N GLY A 15 8.97 -3.24 40.49
CA GLY A 15 9.44 -2.16 41.39
C GLY A 15 9.46 -0.73 40.84
N ARG A 16 8.63 0.15 41.42
CA ARG A 16 8.60 1.61 41.18
C ARG A 16 9.89 2.27 41.69
N ARG A 17 10.77 2.68 40.77
CA ARG A 17 11.71 3.81 40.90
C ARG A 17 11.47 4.72 39.70
N SER A 18 11.64 6.04 39.87
CA SER A 18 11.54 7.01 38.76
C SER A 18 12.57 6.68 37.69
N THR A 19 12.13 5.96 36.67
CA THR A 19 12.94 5.53 35.53
C THR A 19 13.30 6.74 34.67
N PRO A 20 14.56 6.89 34.20
CA PRO A 20 14.87 7.86 33.16
C PRO A 20 13.98 7.57 31.94
N LYS A 21 13.40 8.62 31.32
CA LYS A 21 12.60 8.46 30.08
C LYS A 21 13.47 7.72 29.05
N ARG A 22 12.97 6.59 28.54
CA ARG A 22 13.68 5.82 27.50
C ARG A 22 13.95 6.73 26.30
N PRO A 23 15.13 6.64 25.66
CA PRO A 23 15.38 7.38 24.42
C PRO A 23 14.31 7.03 23.38
N MET A 24 13.93 8.02 22.58
CA MET A 24 12.92 7.87 21.55
C MET A 24 13.44 6.93 20.46
N GLU A 25 12.65 5.92 20.10
CA GLU A 25 13.04 4.98 19.04
C GLU A 25 12.72 5.57 17.67
N HIS A 26 13.54 5.24 16.67
CA HIS A 26 13.39 5.71 15.30
C HIS A 26 13.17 4.52 14.38
N TYR A 27 12.11 4.57 13.60
CA TYR A 27 11.76 3.53 12.64
C TYR A 27 11.54 4.13 11.25
N ARG A 28 11.85 3.37 10.21
CA ARG A 28 11.66 3.76 8.82
C ARG A 28 10.69 2.81 8.12
N ILE A 29 9.65 3.39 7.53
CA ILE A 29 8.58 2.68 6.85
C ILE A 29 8.70 2.95 5.35
N GLY A 30 8.74 1.88 4.54
CA GLY A 30 8.53 1.99 3.10
C GLY A 30 7.05 1.87 2.75
N ILE A 31 6.59 2.57 1.72
CA ILE A 31 5.25 2.40 1.17
C ILE A 31 5.30 2.28 -0.35
N LEU A 32 4.64 1.27 -0.90
CA LEU A 32 4.57 1.04 -2.34
C LEU A 32 3.15 0.66 -2.77
N THR A 33 2.84 0.86 -4.04
CA THR A 33 1.61 0.36 -4.65
C THR A 33 1.90 -0.42 -5.92
N GLY A 34 1.21 -1.54 -6.08
CA GLY A 34 1.38 -2.46 -7.20
C GLY A 34 0.07 -2.86 -7.89
N GLY A 35 0.18 -3.34 -9.12
CA GLY A 35 -0.95 -3.74 -9.96
C GLY A 35 -1.65 -2.56 -10.64
N GLY A 36 -2.92 -2.74 -11.03
CA GLY A 36 -3.74 -1.66 -11.58
C GLY A 36 -4.09 -0.61 -10.52
N ASP A 37 -4.17 0.65 -10.91
CA ASP A 37 -4.58 1.73 -10.03
C ASP A 37 -6.10 1.75 -9.82
N CYS A 38 -6.53 2.46 -8.78
CA CYS A 38 -7.94 2.67 -8.46
C CYS A 38 -8.07 3.89 -7.54
N ALA A 39 -9.31 4.32 -7.30
CA ALA A 39 -9.58 5.32 -6.29
C ALA A 39 -9.18 4.84 -4.88
N GLY A 40 -8.77 5.77 -4.02
CA GLY A 40 -8.47 5.50 -2.60
C GLY A 40 -7.01 5.21 -2.26
N ILE A 41 -6.13 4.95 -3.24
CA ILE A 41 -4.70 4.68 -2.97
C ILE A 41 -4.01 5.92 -2.38
N ASN A 42 -4.15 7.06 -3.03
CA ASN A 42 -3.57 8.32 -2.59
C ASN A 42 -4.02 8.73 -1.16
N PRO A 43 -5.33 8.71 -0.83
CA PRO A 43 -5.78 8.87 0.55
C PRO A 43 -5.14 7.89 1.54
N ALA A 44 -5.00 6.61 1.17
CA ALA A 44 -4.38 5.61 2.04
C ALA A 44 -2.90 5.97 2.33
N ILE A 45 -2.13 6.33 1.30
CA ILE A 45 -0.73 6.77 1.49
C ILE A 45 -0.68 8.03 2.36
N LYS A 46 -1.53 9.02 2.08
CA LYS A 46 -1.61 10.27 2.86
C LYS A 46 -1.86 9.99 4.35
N TRP A 47 -2.80 9.11 4.68
CA TRP A 47 -3.13 8.81 6.06
C TRP A 47 -2.07 7.97 6.77
N VAL A 48 -1.35 7.11 6.06
CA VAL A 48 -0.14 6.45 6.62
C VAL A 48 0.88 7.51 7.02
N VAL A 49 1.21 8.46 6.13
CA VAL A 49 2.18 9.52 6.39
C VAL A 49 1.74 10.42 7.54
N LYS A 50 0.50 10.89 7.52
CA LYS A 50 -0.06 11.72 8.61
C LYS A 50 -0.02 11.01 9.96
N THR A 51 -0.36 9.73 10.00
CA THR A 51 -0.34 8.95 11.25
C THR A 51 1.09 8.73 11.74
N ALA A 52 2.03 8.48 10.82
CA ALA A 52 3.45 8.30 11.12
C ALA A 52 4.09 9.58 11.68
N MET A 53 3.63 10.75 11.22
CA MET A 53 4.16 12.06 11.61
C MET A 53 3.41 12.76 12.76
N ASP A 54 2.31 12.18 13.23
CA ASP A 54 1.52 12.74 14.34
C ASP A 54 2.38 12.82 15.62
N SER A 55 2.68 14.06 16.03
CA SER A 55 3.52 14.36 17.20
C SER A 55 2.97 13.82 18.54
N ARG A 56 1.65 13.71 18.67
CA ARG A 56 1.00 13.14 19.87
C ARG A 56 1.24 11.65 19.90
N LEU A 57 1.02 10.95 18.78
CA LEU A 57 1.31 9.51 18.69
C LEU A 57 2.80 9.22 18.88
N ALA A 58 3.67 10.07 18.35
CA ALA A 58 5.11 9.92 18.54
C ALA A 58 5.52 10.02 20.01
N THR A 59 4.89 10.92 20.77
CA THR A 59 5.13 11.10 22.21
C THR A 59 4.53 9.96 23.03
N GLU A 60 3.29 9.56 22.74
CA GLU A 60 2.59 8.48 23.43
C GLU A 60 3.29 7.13 23.24
N ARG A 61 3.77 6.85 22.02
CA ARG A 61 4.48 5.60 21.68
C ARG A 61 5.98 5.65 21.98
N ASN A 62 6.52 6.85 22.23
CA ASN A 62 7.97 7.10 22.30
C ASN A 62 8.73 6.62 21.04
N ILE A 63 8.10 6.78 19.87
CA ILE A 63 8.59 6.33 18.56
C ILE A 63 8.44 7.47 17.55
N ARG A 64 9.46 7.70 16.72
CA ARG A 64 9.37 8.51 15.50
C ARG A 64 9.46 7.63 14.27
N TYR A 65 8.61 7.92 13.29
CA TYR A 65 8.64 7.27 11.99
C TYR A 65 9.19 8.22 10.92
N GLU A 66 9.99 7.67 10.02
CA GLU A 66 10.31 8.24 8.72
C GLU A 66 9.58 7.42 7.65
N VAL A 67 8.99 8.08 6.65
CA VAL A 67 8.26 7.38 5.59
C VAL A 67 8.93 7.61 4.24
N LEU A 68 9.24 6.52 3.55
CA LEU A 68 9.77 6.51 2.19
C LEU A 68 8.73 5.94 1.23
N GLY A 69 8.35 6.71 0.23
CA GLY A 69 7.56 6.25 -0.91
C GLY A 69 8.44 5.56 -1.93
N ILE A 70 8.09 4.34 -2.31
CA ILE A 70 8.75 3.58 -3.37
C ILE A 70 7.95 3.77 -4.66
N ARG A 71 8.61 4.26 -5.70
CA ARG A 71 7.99 4.53 -6.99
C ARG A 71 7.79 3.26 -7.81
N ASN A 72 6.70 3.21 -8.56
CA ASN A 72 6.39 2.11 -9.50
C ASN A 72 6.33 0.72 -8.83
N GLY A 73 5.89 0.64 -7.58
CA GLY A 73 5.68 -0.63 -6.88
C GLY A 73 6.96 -1.44 -6.69
N TRP A 74 6.87 -2.76 -6.91
CA TRP A 74 8.01 -3.67 -6.78
C TRP A 74 9.14 -3.35 -7.77
N GLU A 75 8.82 -2.82 -8.95
CA GLU A 75 9.81 -2.41 -9.95
C GLU A 75 10.79 -1.36 -9.40
N GLY A 76 10.33 -0.46 -8.52
CA GLY A 76 11.18 0.52 -7.86
C GLY A 76 12.28 -0.14 -7.05
N LEU A 77 11.94 -1.17 -6.27
CA LEU A 77 12.93 -1.95 -5.48
C LEU A 77 13.77 -2.86 -6.36
N MET A 78 13.24 -3.39 -7.47
CA MET A 78 13.98 -4.26 -8.39
C MET A 78 15.03 -3.48 -9.20
N SER A 79 14.70 -2.27 -9.63
CA SER A 79 15.53 -1.47 -10.54
C SER A 79 16.57 -0.61 -9.82
N MET A 80 16.44 -0.43 -8.50
CA MET A 80 17.34 0.40 -7.71
C MET A 80 18.79 -0.11 -7.78
N ALA A 81 19.71 0.78 -8.13
CA ALA A 81 21.13 0.49 -8.22
C ALA A 81 21.78 0.49 -6.81
N PRO A 82 22.74 -0.42 -6.53
CA PRO A 82 23.34 -0.54 -5.19
C PRO A 82 24.10 0.70 -4.70
N ASP A 83 24.63 1.50 -5.63
CA ASP A 83 25.46 2.68 -5.40
C ASP A 83 24.65 3.94 -5.04
N ASN A 84 23.37 3.99 -5.41
CA ASN A 84 22.48 5.11 -5.10
C ASN A 84 21.10 4.63 -4.63
N PRO A 85 20.98 4.16 -3.37
CA PRO A 85 19.71 3.65 -2.85
C PRO A 85 18.65 4.74 -2.67
N THR A 86 19.03 6.01 -2.64
CA THR A 86 18.10 7.15 -2.46
C THR A 86 17.80 7.87 -3.77
N ASP A 87 17.96 7.21 -4.91
CA ASP A 87 17.64 7.79 -6.22
C ASP A 87 16.16 8.22 -6.27
N PRO A 88 15.87 9.51 -6.54
CA PRO A 88 14.50 10.04 -6.62
C PRO A 88 13.59 9.33 -7.64
N ARG A 89 14.18 8.62 -8.61
CA ARG A 89 13.46 7.79 -9.59
C ARG A 89 12.80 6.56 -8.97
N HIS A 90 13.33 6.08 -7.85
CA HIS A 90 12.86 4.86 -7.18
C HIS A 90 12.32 5.13 -5.78
N VAL A 91 12.85 6.12 -5.07
CA VAL A 91 12.51 6.39 -3.67
C VAL A 91 12.31 7.88 -3.46
N VAL A 92 11.25 8.26 -2.75
CA VAL A 92 10.95 9.64 -2.40
C VAL A 92 10.58 9.75 -0.92
N PRO A 93 11.21 10.64 -0.14
CA PRO A 93 10.76 10.93 1.23
C PRO A 93 9.33 11.47 1.20
N LEU A 94 8.48 10.98 2.10
CA LEU A 94 7.11 11.45 2.23
C LEU A 94 6.94 12.16 3.57
N ASP A 95 6.44 13.39 3.50
CA ASP A 95 6.00 14.17 4.65
C ASP A 95 4.60 14.75 4.44
N GLU A 96 4.08 15.40 5.48
CA GLU A 96 2.74 16.01 5.44
C GLU A 96 2.56 17.03 4.32
N GLU A 97 3.62 17.74 3.93
CA GLU A 97 3.58 18.71 2.85
C GLU A 97 3.49 18.02 1.49
N VAL A 98 4.34 17.00 1.26
CA VAL A 98 4.35 16.18 0.04
C VAL A 98 2.98 15.56 -0.20
N VAL A 99 2.33 14.97 0.81
CA VAL A 99 1.04 14.28 0.66
C VAL A 99 -0.19 15.17 0.85
N ARG A 100 -0.02 16.48 1.08
CA ARG A 100 -1.08 17.39 1.52
C ARG A 100 -2.34 17.35 0.65
N THR A 101 -2.17 17.20 -0.66
CA THR A 101 -3.26 17.26 -1.65
C THR A 101 -3.56 15.91 -2.32
N TRP A 102 -2.86 14.84 -1.97
CA TRP A 102 -2.95 13.56 -2.69
C TRP A 102 -4.36 12.97 -2.66
N ASP A 103 -5.08 13.14 -1.57
CA ASP A 103 -6.48 12.73 -1.40
C ASP A 103 -7.47 13.31 -2.41
N ARG A 104 -7.08 14.36 -3.14
CA ARG A 104 -7.91 15.02 -4.16
C ARG A 104 -7.78 14.39 -5.55
N TYR A 105 -6.84 13.47 -5.73
CA TYR A 105 -6.51 12.89 -7.03
C TYR A 105 -6.74 11.37 -7.04
N GLY A 106 -7.28 10.89 -8.16
CA GLY A 106 -7.36 9.45 -8.43
C GLY A 106 -6.00 8.82 -8.71
N GLY A 107 -5.97 7.48 -8.79
CA GLY A 107 -4.76 6.72 -9.05
C GLY A 107 -3.75 6.79 -7.90
N THR A 108 -2.46 6.81 -8.24
CA THR A 108 -1.34 6.85 -7.28
C THR A 108 -0.24 7.81 -7.72
N ASN A 109 0.15 8.70 -6.80
CA ASN A 109 1.25 9.65 -7.03
C ASN A 109 2.65 8.99 -6.97
N LEU A 110 2.73 7.76 -6.44
CA LEU A 110 3.96 6.95 -6.47
C LEU A 110 4.13 6.19 -7.80
N GLY A 111 3.11 6.17 -8.66
CA GLY A 111 3.07 5.25 -9.80
C GLY A 111 2.87 3.80 -9.35
N THR A 112 2.71 2.88 -10.31
CA THR A 112 2.47 1.46 -10.05
C THR A 112 3.03 0.61 -11.20
N SER A 113 3.36 -0.64 -10.93
CA SER A 113 3.79 -1.61 -11.96
C SER A 113 3.17 -2.98 -11.68
N ARG A 114 3.22 -3.88 -12.68
CA ARG A 114 2.89 -5.30 -12.54
C ARG A 114 4.13 -6.18 -12.33
N ALA A 115 5.25 -5.57 -11.92
CA ALA A 115 6.48 -6.31 -11.70
C ALA A 115 6.33 -7.30 -10.54
N ASN A 116 6.87 -8.50 -10.72
CA ASN A 116 6.92 -9.53 -9.71
C ASN A 116 8.38 -9.95 -9.51
N PRO A 117 8.97 -9.71 -8.32
CA PRO A 117 10.36 -10.06 -8.07
C PRO A 117 10.60 -11.58 -8.03
N TYR A 118 9.56 -12.41 -7.79
CA TYR A 118 9.66 -13.87 -7.81
C TYR A 118 9.35 -14.47 -9.19
N ASN A 119 9.58 -13.74 -10.27
CA ASN A 119 9.39 -14.27 -11.62
C ASN A 119 10.38 -15.42 -11.89
N PRO A 120 9.93 -16.65 -12.21
CA PRO A 120 10.82 -17.80 -12.39
C PRO A 120 11.87 -17.62 -13.48
N LYS A 121 11.60 -16.77 -14.49
CA LYS A 121 12.55 -16.51 -15.59
C LYS A 121 13.66 -15.53 -15.19
N ASN A 122 13.40 -14.68 -14.20
CA ASN A 122 14.32 -13.64 -13.75
C ASN A 122 13.99 -13.27 -12.30
N ASP A 123 14.41 -14.12 -11.36
CA ASP A 123 14.14 -13.93 -9.94
C ASP A 123 15.03 -12.83 -9.37
N LEU A 124 14.40 -11.76 -8.92
CA LEU A 124 15.02 -10.58 -8.31
C LEU A 124 14.60 -10.40 -6.85
N SER A 125 14.00 -11.41 -6.22
CA SER A 125 13.57 -11.38 -4.80
C SER A 125 14.70 -11.04 -3.85
N LYS A 126 15.86 -11.70 -3.99
CA LYS A 126 17.06 -11.41 -3.19
C LYS A 126 17.50 -9.96 -3.30
N ARG A 127 17.48 -9.41 -4.52
CA ARG A 127 17.81 -8.00 -4.76
C ARG A 127 16.82 -7.06 -4.07
N VAL A 128 15.54 -7.40 -4.08
CA VAL A 128 14.51 -6.63 -3.34
C VAL A 128 14.79 -6.65 -1.84
N ILE A 129 15.11 -7.81 -1.26
CA ILE A 129 15.46 -7.93 0.17
C ILE A 129 16.70 -7.10 0.50
N ASP A 130 17.78 -7.25 -0.28
CA ASP A 130 19.01 -6.46 -0.11
C ASP A 130 18.71 -4.95 -0.17
N ASN A 131 17.81 -4.54 -1.06
CA ASN A 131 17.43 -3.14 -1.23
C ASN A 131 16.56 -2.61 -0.09
N ILE A 132 15.68 -3.45 0.48
CA ILE A 132 14.92 -3.13 1.71
C ILE A 132 15.89 -2.91 2.88
N GLU A 133 16.90 -3.77 3.03
CA GLU A 133 17.95 -3.63 4.06
C GLU A 133 18.83 -2.40 3.84
N ARG A 134 19.25 -2.13 2.59
CA ARG A 134 20.03 -0.92 2.23
C ARG A 134 19.28 0.36 2.54
N LEU A 135 17.97 0.38 2.29
CA LEU A 135 17.10 1.49 2.64
C LEU A 135 16.85 1.60 4.15
N LYS A 136 17.27 0.59 4.94
CA LYS A 136 17.07 0.47 6.38
C LYS A 136 15.59 0.53 6.74
N LEU A 137 14.74 -0.15 5.95
CA LEU A 137 13.32 -0.20 6.23
C LEU A 137 13.05 -1.20 7.36
N ASP A 138 12.44 -0.73 8.44
CA ASP A 138 11.99 -1.58 9.53
C ASP A 138 10.66 -2.27 9.22
N ALA A 139 9.86 -1.65 8.33
CA ALA A 139 8.63 -2.22 7.82
C ALA A 139 8.34 -1.71 6.40
N LEU A 140 7.61 -2.50 5.63
CA LEU A 140 7.10 -2.15 4.31
C LEU A 140 5.57 -2.17 4.31
N ILE A 141 4.93 -1.25 3.60
CA ILE A 141 3.50 -1.22 3.36
C ILE A 141 3.27 -1.45 1.87
N ALA A 142 2.61 -2.55 1.52
CA ALA A 142 2.28 -2.90 0.15
C ALA A 142 0.79 -2.70 -0.10
N ILE A 143 0.44 -1.74 -0.96
CA ILE A 143 -0.94 -1.48 -1.38
C ILE A 143 -1.18 -2.19 -2.72
N GLY A 144 -2.10 -3.15 -2.77
CA GLY A 144 -2.09 -4.09 -3.88
C GLY A 144 -3.31 -5.00 -4.02
N GLY A 145 -3.44 -5.56 -5.23
CA GLY A 145 -4.30 -6.72 -5.48
C GLY A 145 -3.56 -8.03 -5.19
N ASP A 146 -4.10 -9.16 -5.67
CA ASP A 146 -3.61 -10.51 -5.35
C ASP A 146 -2.13 -10.69 -5.69
N ASP A 147 -1.69 -10.30 -6.90
CA ASP A 147 -0.28 -10.39 -7.30
C ASP A 147 0.67 -9.64 -6.34
N THR A 148 0.30 -8.42 -5.96
CA THR A 148 1.15 -7.55 -5.13
C THR A 148 1.18 -8.04 -3.68
N LEU A 149 0.03 -8.46 -3.15
CA LEU A 149 -0.08 -8.99 -1.79
C LEU A 149 0.49 -10.41 -1.69
N GLY A 150 0.47 -11.18 -2.77
CA GLY A 150 1.13 -12.48 -2.87
C GLY A 150 2.65 -12.35 -2.73
N VAL A 151 3.26 -11.36 -3.41
CA VAL A 151 4.68 -11.02 -3.22
C VAL A 151 4.94 -10.58 -1.77
N ALA A 152 4.08 -9.72 -1.21
CA ALA A 152 4.22 -9.27 0.16
C ALA A 152 4.16 -10.44 1.16
N SER A 153 3.26 -11.39 0.96
CA SER A 153 3.12 -12.59 1.79
C SER A 153 4.37 -13.46 1.77
N ARG A 154 5.01 -13.65 0.60
CA ARG A 154 6.28 -14.39 0.48
C ARG A 154 7.42 -13.69 1.20
N LEU A 155 7.58 -12.38 0.99
CA LEU A 155 8.60 -11.59 1.70
C LEU A 155 8.41 -11.63 3.22
N TRP A 156 7.16 -11.64 3.70
CA TRP A 156 6.86 -11.82 5.12
C TRP A 156 7.34 -13.16 5.67
N GLN A 157 7.11 -14.25 4.92
CA GLN A 157 7.61 -15.59 5.28
C GLN A 157 9.14 -15.64 5.32
N GLU A 158 9.79 -14.82 4.49
CA GLU A 158 11.25 -14.65 4.43
C GLU A 158 11.80 -13.67 5.49
N GLY A 159 10.94 -13.13 6.36
CA GLY A 159 11.34 -12.34 7.53
C GLY A 159 11.22 -10.82 7.39
N VAL A 160 10.73 -10.32 6.25
CA VAL A 160 10.46 -8.88 6.07
C VAL A 160 9.21 -8.49 6.85
N ASN A 161 9.30 -7.47 7.70
CA ASN A 161 8.11 -6.90 8.34
C ASN A 161 7.29 -6.16 7.28
N ILE A 162 6.08 -6.62 7.01
CA ILE A 162 5.24 -6.05 5.96
C ILE A 162 3.77 -6.01 6.35
N VAL A 163 3.10 -4.95 5.92
CA VAL A 163 1.65 -4.75 6.07
C VAL A 163 1.05 -4.64 4.68
N GLY A 164 0.07 -5.48 4.38
CA GLY A 164 -0.70 -5.43 3.14
C GLY A 164 -1.95 -4.56 3.28
N ILE A 165 -2.19 -3.66 2.34
CA ILE A 165 -3.47 -2.93 2.20
C ILE A 165 -4.20 -3.44 0.94
N PRO A 166 -5.38 -4.06 1.09
CA PRO A 166 -6.11 -4.64 -0.04
C PRO A 166 -6.66 -3.55 -0.97
N LYS A 167 -6.24 -3.62 -2.23
CA LYS A 167 -6.57 -2.68 -3.30
C LYS A 167 -6.93 -3.43 -4.57
N THR A 168 -8.21 -3.40 -4.93
CA THR A 168 -8.74 -3.96 -6.18
C THR A 168 -10.15 -3.42 -6.38
N ILE A 169 -10.52 -3.16 -7.63
CA ILE A 169 -11.92 -2.84 -7.98
C ILE A 169 -12.76 -4.12 -8.12
N ASP A 170 -12.14 -5.29 -8.14
CA ASP A 170 -12.80 -6.56 -8.47
C ASP A 170 -13.42 -7.24 -7.22
N LYS A 171 -13.08 -6.75 -6.00
CA LYS A 171 -13.43 -7.36 -4.69
C LYS A 171 -13.15 -8.87 -4.65
N ASP A 172 -12.04 -9.27 -5.27
CA ASP A 172 -11.63 -10.66 -5.48
C ASP A 172 -10.60 -11.17 -4.45
N LEU A 173 -10.32 -10.39 -3.40
CA LEU A 173 -9.34 -10.74 -2.38
C LEU A 173 -9.99 -11.51 -1.20
N PRO A 174 -9.55 -12.76 -0.92
CA PRO A 174 -10.09 -13.51 0.21
C PRO A 174 -9.72 -12.86 1.56
N GLY A 175 -10.63 -12.96 2.53
CA GLY A 175 -10.40 -12.51 3.90
C GLY A 175 -10.59 -11.00 4.14
N THR A 176 -11.27 -10.30 3.22
CA THR A 176 -11.78 -8.95 3.45
C THR A 176 -13.09 -8.74 2.68
N ASP A 177 -14.07 -8.09 3.30
CA ASP A 177 -15.31 -7.67 2.60
C ASP A 177 -15.15 -6.32 1.91
N TYR A 178 -13.99 -5.68 2.09
CA TYR A 178 -13.67 -4.35 1.60
C TYR A 178 -12.31 -4.31 0.92
N THR A 179 -12.27 -3.68 -0.26
CA THR A 179 -11.04 -3.40 -1.00
C THR A 179 -11.06 -1.94 -1.48
N LEU A 180 -9.92 -1.26 -1.39
CA LEU A 180 -9.81 0.10 -1.92
C LEU A 180 -10.16 0.09 -3.41
N GLY A 181 -11.06 0.99 -3.81
CA GLY A 181 -11.48 1.20 -5.19
C GLY A 181 -12.80 0.54 -5.58
N PHE A 182 -13.25 -0.51 -4.87
CA PHE A 182 -14.48 -1.25 -5.24
C PHE A 182 -15.72 -0.36 -5.24
N ASP A 183 -16.03 0.29 -4.12
CA ASP A 183 -17.24 1.13 -4.00
C ASP A 183 -17.24 2.28 -5.01
N THR A 184 -16.07 2.87 -5.28
CA THR A 184 -15.97 3.93 -6.28
C THR A 184 -16.24 3.39 -7.69
N ALA A 185 -15.68 2.22 -8.05
CA ALA A 185 -15.93 1.59 -9.33
C ALA A 185 -17.40 1.20 -9.51
N LEU A 186 -18.04 0.66 -8.47
CA LEU A 186 -19.46 0.33 -8.46
C LEU A 186 -20.34 1.57 -8.71
N ASN A 187 -20.06 2.68 -8.03
CA ASN A 187 -20.82 3.92 -8.23
C ASN A 187 -20.67 4.47 -9.66
N VAL A 188 -19.49 4.33 -10.29
CA VAL A 188 -19.29 4.70 -11.69
C VAL A 188 -20.13 3.81 -12.62
N VAL A 189 -20.22 2.51 -12.36
CA VAL A 189 -21.08 1.59 -13.13
C VAL A 189 -22.55 1.99 -12.99
N VAL A 190 -23.02 2.25 -11.77
CA VAL A 190 -24.40 2.70 -11.51
C VAL A 190 -24.72 3.99 -12.25
N GLU A 191 -23.83 4.99 -12.18
CA GLU A 191 -24.01 6.25 -12.88
C GLU A 191 -24.09 6.07 -14.41
N CYS A 192 -23.26 5.18 -14.98
CA CYS A 192 -23.32 4.84 -16.40
C CYS A 192 -24.66 4.20 -16.78
N VAL A 193 -25.16 3.26 -15.98
CA VAL A 193 -26.44 2.59 -16.22
C VAL A 193 -27.61 3.56 -16.12
N ASP A 194 -27.60 4.47 -15.15
CA ASP A 194 -28.65 5.48 -14.99
C ASP A 194 -28.74 6.42 -16.20
N ARG A 195 -27.59 6.80 -16.77
CA ARG A 195 -27.55 7.60 -18.01
C ARG A 195 -28.16 6.87 -19.21
N LEU A 196 -27.98 5.55 -19.29
CA LEU A 196 -28.55 4.72 -20.37
C LEU A 196 -30.06 4.49 -20.22
N ARG A 197 -30.56 4.44 -18.99
CA ARG A 197 -31.95 4.10 -18.67
C ARG A 197 -32.97 4.97 -19.38
N THR A 198 -32.74 6.29 -19.44
CA THR A 198 -33.68 7.25 -20.04
C THR A 198 -33.92 6.98 -21.53
N THR A 199 -32.84 6.72 -22.29
CA THR A 199 -32.95 6.43 -23.74
C THR A 199 -33.47 5.01 -24.00
N ALA A 200 -33.09 4.05 -23.17
CA ALA A 200 -33.60 2.68 -23.24
C ALA A 200 -35.13 2.63 -23.11
N GLY A 201 -35.68 3.34 -22.13
CA GLY A 201 -37.14 3.43 -21.92
C GLY A 201 -37.86 4.14 -23.08
N SER A 202 -37.30 5.25 -23.56
CA SER A 202 -37.93 6.07 -24.62
C SER A 202 -38.01 5.33 -25.96
N HIS A 203 -37.00 4.54 -26.30
CA HIS A 203 -36.91 3.86 -27.59
C HIS A 203 -37.17 2.36 -27.53
N ARG A 204 -37.59 1.82 -26.38
CA ARG A 204 -37.80 0.38 -26.16
C ARG A 204 -36.58 -0.46 -26.59
N ARG A 205 -35.38 0.00 -26.23
CA ARG A 205 -34.12 -0.63 -26.60
C ARG A 205 -33.61 -1.55 -25.50
N VAL A 206 -32.92 -2.60 -25.90
CA VAL A 206 -32.10 -3.43 -25.01
C VAL A 206 -30.66 -2.93 -25.11
N PHE A 207 -30.02 -2.73 -23.95
CA PHE A 207 -28.60 -2.41 -23.85
C PHE A 207 -27.89 -3.56 -23.15
N VAL A 208 -26.70 -3.89 -23.62
CA VAL A 208 -25.76 -4.78 -22.94
C VAL A 208 -24.65 -3.90 -22.39
N VAL A 209 -24.43 -3.96 -21.07
CA VAL A 209 -23.41 -3.19 -20.37
C VAL A 209 -22.32 -4.15 -19.91
N GLU A 210 -21.12 -3.98 -20.45
CA GLU A 210 -19.92 -4.71 -20.02
C GLU A 210 -19.23 -3.94 -18.89
N THR A 211 -18.98 -4.61 -17.77
CA THR A 211 -18.30 -4.04 -16.60
C THR A 211 -16.91 -4.65 -16.43
N MET A 212 -16.04 -3.95 -15.68
CA MET A 212 -14.79 -4.54 -15.19
C MET A 212 -15.09 -5.56 -14.08
N GLY A 213 -14.06 -6.24 -13.55
CA GLY A 213 -14.23 -7.29 -12.54
C GLY A 213 -13.27 -8.47 -12.70
N ARG A 214 -12.50 -8.49 -13.81
CA ARG A 214 -11.55 -9.55 -14.17
C ARG A 214 -12.19 -10.95 -14.16
N HIS A 215 -12.03 -11.70 -13.07
CA HIS A 215 -12.55 -13.06 -12.90
C HIS A 215 -13.63 -13.14 -11.82
N ALA A 216 -14.12 -11.99 -11.34
CA ALA A 216 -15.14 -11.85 -10.31
C ALA A 216 -16.33 -11.02 -10.81
N GLY A 217 -17.54 -11.37 -10.34
CA GLY A 217 -18.81 -10.71 -10.72
C GLY A 217 -19.40 -9.84 -9.60
N TRP A 218 -18.56 -9.20 -8.78
CA TRP A 218 -19.02 -8.33 -7.69
C TRP A 218 -19.49 -6.94 -8.15
N LEU A 219 -18.90 -6.42 -9.25
CA LEU A 219 -19.29 -5.17 -9.91
C LEU A 219 -20.49 -5.41 -10.83
#